data_AF-A0A4R7VN55-F1
#
_entry.id   AF-A0A4R7VN55-F1
#
_cell.length_a   1.000
_cell.length_b   1.000
_cell.length_c   1.000
_cell.angle_alpha   90.00
_cell.angle_beta   90.00
_cell.angle_gamma   90.00
#
_symmetry.space_group_name_H-M   'P 1'
#
loop_
_entity.id
_entity.type
_entity.pdbx_description
1 polymer ?
#
loop_
_entity_poly.entity_id
_entity_poly.type
_entity_poly.pdbx_seq_one_letter_code
_entity_poly.pdbx_strand_id
1 'polypeptide(L)' 'MTPAPGAVPAEDTTVVTKLRDGRWHAVWQGAYRLLAEFDGTRDEAVAWARARSPRCWVYDEELGDVVLLEDDE' A
#
# COMPACT_ATOMS: atom_id res chain seq x y z
N MET A 1 21.05 15.31 10.25
CA MET A 1 20.13 15.19 9.10
C MET A 1 19.00 14.29 9.55
N THR A 2 17.82 14.86 9.79
CA THR A 2 16.67 14.14 10.35
C THR A 2 15.92 13.47 9.18
N PRO A 3 15.64 12.16 9.20
CA PRO A 3 14.80 11.56 8.17
C PRO A 3 13.38 12.13 8.29
N ALA A 4 12.77 12.46 7.15
CA ALA A 4 11.39 12.93 7.08
C ALA A 4 10.42 11.85 7.61
N PRO A 5 9.33 12.22 8.31
CA PRO A 5 8.31 11.26 8.71
C PRO A 5 7.68 10.67 7.44
N GLY A 6 7.80 9.36 7.25
CA GLY A 6 7.20 8.63 6.11
C GLY A 6 8.16 7.79 5.25
N ALA A 7 9.46 7.77 5.55
CA ALA A 7 10.40 6.88 4.84
C ALA A 7 10.29 5.44 5.37
N VAL A 8 9.34 4.66 4.84
CA VAL A 8 9.37 3.20 4.97
C VAL A 8 10.69 2.66 4.36
N PRO A 9 11.41 1.75 5.03
CA PRO A 9 12.66 1.23 4.53
C PRO A 9 12.47 0.54 3.17
N ALA A 10 13.49 0.69 2.32
CA ALA A 10 13.58 0.33 0.92
C ALA A 10 13.54 -1.19 0.64
N GLU A 11 12.45 -1.85 1.01
CA GLU A 11 12.13 -3.24 0.70
C GLU A 11 10.83 -3.24 -0.15
N ASP A 12 10.72 -4.14 -1.12
CA ASP A 12 9.55 -4.26 -2.00
C ASP A 12 8.26 -4.23 -1.18
N THR A 13 7.50 -3.12 -1.28
CA THR A 13 6.36 -2.83 -0.43
C THR A 13 5.16 -2.47 -1.30
N THR A 14 3.97 -2.87 -0.87
CA THR A 14 2.73 -2.50 -1.54
C THR A 14 1.91 -1.55 -0.68
N VAL A 15 1.33 -0.53 -1.30
CA VAL A 15 0.49 0.48 -0.63
C VAL A 15 -0.83 0.55 -1.36
N VAL A 16 -1.94 0.41 -0.64
CA VAL A 16 -3.30 0.44 -1.17
C VAL A 16 -4.01 1.66 -0.61
N THR A 17 -4.50 2.53 -1.48
CA THR A 17 -5.15 3.80 -1.12
C THR A 17 -6.52 3.93 -1.76
N LYS A 18 -7.44 4.64 -1.12
CA LYS A 18 -8.77 4.93 -1.69
C LYS A 18 -8.72 6.21 -2.53
N LEU A 19 -9.16 6.11 -3.77
CA LEU A 19 -9.30 7.23 -4.69
C LEU A 19 -10.62 7.98 -4.42
N ARG A 20 -10.65 9.26 -4.80
CA ARG A 20 -11.85 10.12 -4.64
C ARG A 20 -13.08 9.60 -5.39
N ASP A 21 -12.88 8.88 -6.48
CA ASP A 21 -13.94 8.24 -7.27
C ASP A 21 -14.48 6.94 -6.63
N GLY A 22 -14.03 6.57 -5.43
CA GLY A 22 -14.47 5.38 -4.70
C GLY A 22 -13.76 4.08 -5.09
N ARG A 23 -12.88 4.11 -6.10
CA ARG A 23 -11.98 3.01 -6.47
C ARG A 23 -10.80 2.92 -5.50
N TRP A 24 -10.14 1.78 -5.47
CA TRP A 24 -8.91 1.55 -4.71
C TRP A 24 -7.72 1.41 -5.65
N HIS A 25 -6.62 2.05 -5.28
CA HIS A 25 -5.38 2.10 -6.04
C HIS A 25 -4.26 1.43 -5.24
N ALA A 26 -3.75 0.33 -5.75
CA ALA A 26 -2.60 -0.38 -5.21
C ALA A 26 -1.33 -0.01 -5.97
N VAL A 27 -0.28 0.28 -5.23
CA VAL A 27 1.03 0.71 -5.72
C VAL A 27 2.05 -0.26 -5.20
N TRP A 28 2.80 -0.90 -6.09
CA TRP A 28 3.98 -1.69 -5.74
C TRP A 28 5.23 -0.87 -6.00
N GLN A 29 5.94 -0.55 -4.92
CA GLN A 29 7.13 0.27 -4.95
C GLN A 29 8.35 -0.54 -4.49
N GLY A 30 9.41 -0.47 -5.29
CA GLY A 30 10.73 -0.93 -4.90
C GLY A 30 11.53 0.22 -4.29
N ALA A 31 12.77 -0.08 -3.89
CA ALA A 31 13.67 0.85 -3.20
C ALA A 31 13.80 2.27 -3.80
N TYR A 32 13.69 2.39 -5.13
CA TYR A 32 13.94 3.66 -5.84
C TYR A 32 12.95 3.94 -6.98
N ARG A 33 11.91 3.12 -7.14
CA ARG A 33 10.96 3.28 -8.25
C ARG A 33 9.64 2.61 -8.00
N LEU A 34 8.61 3.13 -8.66
CA LEU A 34 7.37 2.42 -8.91
C LEU A 34 7.64 1.19 -9.79
N LEU A 35 7.19 0.02 -9.36
CA LEU A 35 7.32 -1.23 -10.11
C LEU A 35 6.04 -1.54 -10.88
N ALA A 36 4.89 -1.40 -10.22
CA ALA A 36 3.58 -1.59 -10.85
C ALA A 36 2.50 -0.86 -10.05
N GLU A 37 1.36 -0.65 -10.69
CA GLU A 37 0.15 -0.10 -10.08
C GLU A 37 -1.08 -0.88 -10.56
N PHE A 38 -2.16 -0.81 -9.79
CA PHE A 38 -3.43 -1.45 -10.10
C PHE A 38 -4.60 -0.69 -9.50
N ASP A 39 -5.63 -0.47 -10.31
CA ASP A 39 -6.89 0.14 -9.90
C ASP A 39 -8.01 -0.90 -9.90
N GLY A 40 -8.80 -0.96 -8.83
CA GLY A 40 -9.93 -1.88 -8.73
C GLY A 40 -10.80 -1.63 -7.51
N THR A 41 -11.50 -2.68 -7.09
CA THR A 41 -12.17 -2.70 -5.78
C THR A 41 -11.15 -2.84 -4.64
N ARG A 42 -11.58 -2.60 -3.39
CA ARG A 42 -10.73 -2.78 -2.20
C ARG A 42 -10.13 -4.18 -2.15
N ASP A 43 -10.95 -5.20 -2.32
CA ASP A 43 -10.54 -6.61 -2.31
C ASP A 43 -9.55 -6.92 -3.42
N GLU A 44 -9.79 -6.48 -4.65
CA GLU A 44 -8.88 -6.72 -5.77
C GLU A 44 -7.53 -6.03 -5.55
N ALA A 45 -7.54 -4.78 -5.07
CA ALA A 45 -6.34 -4.00 -4.83
C ALA A 45 -5.50 -4.60 -3.67
N VAL A 46 -6.16 -5.05 -2.60
CA VAL A 46 -5.51 -5.74 -1.47
C VAL A 46 -4.96 -7.11 -1.89
N ALA A 47 -5.72 -7.91 -2.63
CA ALA A 47 -5.27 -9.21 -3.14
C ALA A 47 -4.07 -9.04 -4.08
N TRP A 48 -4.12 -8.05 -4.98
CA TRP A 48 -3.02 -7.70 -5.89
C TRP A 48 -1.76 -7.26 -5.13
N ALA A 49 -1.94 -6.49 -4.05
CA ALA A 49 -0.86 -5.99 -3.21
C ALA A 49 -0.19 -7.12 -2.38
N ARG A 50 -1.00 -7.99 -1.77
CA ARG A 50 -0.52 -9.16 -1.01
C ARG A 50 0.19 -10.19 -1.89
N ALA A 51 -0.24 -10.36 -3.13
CA ALA A 51 0.42 -11.26 -4.07
C ALA A 51 1.85 -10.84 -4.45
N ARG A 52 2.24 -9.57 -4.19
CA ARG A 52 3.56 -9.01 -4.55
C ARG A 52 4.47 -8.79 -3.37
N SER A 53 3.91 -8.37 -2.24
CA SER A 53 4.68 -8.16 -1.02
C SER A 53 3.88 -8.65 0.18
N PRO A 54 4.53 -9.37 1.12
CA PRO A 54 3.93 -9.66 2.42
C PRO A 54 3.70 -8.38 3.24
N ARG A 55 4.38 -7.27 2.91
CA ARG A 55 4.20 -5.97 3.56
C ARG A 55 3.22 -5.13 2.76
N CYS A 56 1.94 -5.39 2.99
CA CYS A 56 0.82 -4.69 2.38
C CYS A 56 0.32 -3.59 3.32
N TRP A 57 0.50 -2.33 2.93
CA TRP A 57 -0.03 -1.18 3.66
C TRP A 57 -1.37 -0.78 3.05
N VAL A 58 -2.39 -0.57 3.86
CA VAL A 58 -3.73 -0.22 3.40
C VAL A 58 -4.17 1.05 4.10
N TYR A 59 -4.70 1.99 3.32
CA TYR A 59 -5.31 3.21 3.85
C TYR A 59 -6.52 2.85 4.69
N ASP A 60 -6.49 3.28 5.94
CA ASP A 60 -7.58 3.17 6.89
C ASP A 60 -8.31 4.51 6.99
N GLU A 61 -9.60 4.51 6.65
CA GLU A 61 -10.41 5.74 6.61
C GLU A 61 -10.75 6.25 8.02
N GLU A 62 -10.73 5.38 9.03
CA GLU A 62 -11.06 5.74 10.42
C GLU A 62 -9.88 6.44 11.11
N LEU A 63 -8.67 5.96 10.86
CA LEU A 63 -7.42 6.53 11.35
C LEU A 63 -6.90 7.66 10.45
N GLY A 64 -7.32 7.69 9.18
CA GLY A 64 -6.84 8.66 8.19
C GLY A 64 -5.37 8.45 7.81
N ASP A 65 -4.86 7.23 7.97
CA ASP A 65 -3.45 6.88 7.77
C ASP A 65 -3.30 5.52 7.05
N VAL A 66 -2.08 5.13 6.69
CA VAL A 66 -1.81 3.83 6.06
C VAL A 66 -1.30 2.85 7.09
N VAL A 67 -2.06 1.78 7.34
CA VAL A 67 -1.72 0.76 8.33
C VAL A 67 -1.20 -0.50 7.66
N LEU A 68 -0.24 -1.17 8.30
CA LEU A 68 0.21 -2.48 7.84
C LEU A 68 -0.94 -3.48 8.01
N LEU A 69 -1.37 -4.09 6.92
CA LEU A 69 -2.38 -5.14 6.94
C LEU A 69 -1.72 -6.43 7.40
N GLU A 70 -1.80 -6.70 8.69
CA GLU A 70 -1.33 -7.96 9.28
C GLU A 70 -2.10 -9.15 8.69
N ASP A 71 -1.43 -10.29 8.52
CA ASP A 71 -2.11 -11.55 8.25
C ASP A 71 -2.80 -11.95 9.55
N ASP A 72 -4.13 -11.88 9.58
CA ASP A 72 -4.91 -12.46 10.67
C ASP A 72 -4.75 -13.99 10.54
N GLU A 73 -3.93 -14.58 11.42
CA GLU A 73 -3.62 -16.03 11.48
C GLU A 73 -4.86 -16.91 11.66
#